data_AF-A0A0J1LF26-F1
#
_entry.id   AF-A0A0J1LF26-F1
#
_cell.length_a   1.000
_cell.length_b   1.000
_cell.length_c   1.000
_cell.angle_alpha   90.00
_cell.angle_beta   90.00
_cell.angle_gamma   90.00
#
_symmetry.space_group_name_H-M   'P 1'
#
loop_
_entity.id
_entity.type
_entity.pdbx_description
1 polymer ?
#
loop_
_entity_poly.entity_id
_entity_poly.type
_entity_poly.pdbx_seq_one_letter_code
_entity_poly.pdbx_strand_id
1 'polypeptide(L)' 'MFDKKGKSAEVITKPVRRLKVSYVRKRHEDPKTGYTRRISRHASLTLNGDWLEQAGFPTGTAVNVSVMQGKLIIEQAIE' A
#
# COMPACT_ATOMS: atom_id res chain seq x y z
N MET A 1 1.85 34.42 16.44
CA MET A 1 1.15 33.61 15.42
C MET A 1 2.17 33.31 14.34
N PHE A 2 2.58 32.05 14.20
CA PHE A 2 3.49 31.62 13.14
C PHE A 2 2.93 30.37 12.50
N ASP A 3 2.17 30.56 11.43
CA ASP A 3 1.79 29.49 10.54
C ASP A 3 3.02 29.20 9.66
N LYS A 4 3.83 28.23 10.07
CA LYS A 4 4.95 27.71 9.29
C LYS A 4 4.91 26.19 9.30
N LYS A 5 3.97 25.62 8.55
CA LYS A 5 4.10 24.23 8.11
C LYS A 5 5.07 24.21 6.92
N GLY A 6 6.34 24.52 7.20
CA GLY A 6 7.43 24.24 6.28
C GLY A 6 7.54 22.74 6.17
N LYS A 7 6.92 22.17 5.13
CA LYS A 7 6.98 20.73 4.84
C LYS A 7 8.40 20.47 4.36
N SER A 8 9.30 20.15 5.29
CA SER A 8 10.65 19.70 4.99
C SER A 8 10.54 18.55 4.00
N ALA A 9 11.21 18.66 2.85
CA ALA A 9 11.33 17.55 1.91
C ALA A 9 11.88 16.35 2.68
N GLU A 10 11.01 15.38 2.96
CA GLU A 10 11.40 14.20 3.72
C GLU A 10 12.48 13.48 2.94
N VAL A 11 13.69 13.43 3.50
CA VAL A 11 14.82 12.78 2.89
C VAL A 11 14.51 11.29 2.80
N ILE A 12 14.46 10.74 1.59
CA ILE A 12 14.23 9.31 1.37
C ILE A 12 15.42 8.55 1.95
N THR A 13 15.26 8.03 3.16
CA THR A 13 16.35 7.38 3.90
C THR A 13 16.77 6.04 3.29
N LYS A 14 15.85 5.34 2.62
CA LYS A 14 16.08 4.03 1.99
C LYS A 14 15.35 3.96 0.65
N PRO A 15 16.03 4.19 -0.48
CA PRO A 15 15.38 4.24 -1.79
C PRO A 15 14.91 2.86 -2.28
N VAL A 16 15.52 1.77 -1.79
CA VAL A 16 15.17 0.40 -2.19
C VAL A 16 15.01 -0.48 -0.96
N ARG A 17 13.88 -1.19 -0.88
CA ARG A 17 13.68 -2.30 0.07
C ARG A 17 13.40 -3.58 -0.68
N ARG A 18 14.05 -4.67 -0.26
CA ARG A 18 13.75 -6.01 -0.74
C ARG A 18 12.58 -6.57 0.06
N LEU A 19 11.44 -6.74 -0.59
CA LEU A 19 10.24 -7.33 -0.01
C LEU A 19 9.95 -8.67 -0.67
N LYS A 20 9.27 -9.55 0.06
CA LYS A 20 8.77 -10.83 -0.46
C LYS A 20 7.27 -10.71 -0.66
N VAL A 21 6.78 -11.14 -1.82
CA VAL A 21 5.34 -11.26 -2.07
C VAL A 21 4.78 -12.27 -1.08
N SER A 22 3.81 -11.82 -0.30
CA SER A 22 3.08 -12.61 0.68
C SER A 22 1.70 -12.94 0.12
N TYR A 23 0.78 -13.37 0.98
CA TYR A 23 -0.61 -13.55 0.62
C TYR A 23 -1.55 -13.06 1.71
N VAL A 24 -2.74 -12.61 1.32
CA VAL A 24 -3.87 -12.36 2.22
C VAL A 24 -4.88 -13.49 2.06
N ARG A 25 -5.41 -13.96 3.18
CA ARG A 25 -6.49 -14.96 3.20
C ARG A 25 -7.83 -14.23 3.31
N LYS A 26 -8.76 -14.56 2.43
CA LYS A 26 -10.15 -14.12 2.55
C LYS A 26 -11.01 -15.32 2.91
N ARG A 27 -11.65 -15.25 4.07
CA ARG A 27 -12.63 -16.25 4.52
C ARG A 27 -13.96 -15.94 3.83
N HIS A 28 -14.54 -16.96 3.20
CA HIS A 28 -15.88 -16.88 2.62
C HIS A 28 -16.82 -17.65 3.53
N GLU A 29 -17.71 -16.90 4.16
CA GLU A 29 -18.67 -17.43 5.12
C GLU A 29 -20.04 -17.52 4.46
N ASP A 30 -20.81 -18.51 4.88
CA ASP A 30 -22.23 -18.55 4.59
C ASP A 30 -22.93 -17.42 5.35
N PRO A 31 -23.58 -16.46 4.67
CA PRO A 31 -24.26 -15.36 5.36
C PRO A 31 -25.35 -15.83 6.33
N LYS A 32 -25.94 -17.01 6.10
CA LYS A 32 -27.05 -17.54 6.91
C LYS A 32 -26.58 -18.35 8.11
N THR A 33 -25.47 -19.08 7.98
CA THR A 33 -25.01 -20.03 9.01
C THR A 33 -23.69 -19.63 9.67
N GLY A 34 -22.95 -18.66 9.12
CA GLY A 34 -21.62 -18.25 9.58
C GLY A 34 -20.53 -19.31 9.37
N TYR A 35 -20.87 -20.47 8.79
CA TYR A 35 -19.91 -21.53 8.54
C TYR A 35 -18.95 -21.16 7.40
N THR A 36 -17.70 -21.61 7.53
CA THR A 36 -16.69 -21.40 6.49
C THR A 36 -16.97 -22.29 5.31
N ARG A 37 -17.31 -21.70 4.17
CA ARG A 37 -17.46 -22.44 2.92
C ARG A 37 -16.12 -22.68 2.25
N ARG A 38 -15.27 -21.65 2.22
CA ARG A 38 -13.93 -21.72 1.63
C ARG A 38 -13.03 -20.59 2.10
N ILE A 39 -11.73 -20.78 1.90
CA ILE A 39 -10.70 -19.76 2.11
C ILE A 39 -10.00 -19.52 0.78
N SER A 40 -9.97 -18.28 0.30
CA SER A 40 -9.15 -17.89 -0.86
C SER A 40 -7.85 -17.24 -0.42
N ARG A 41 -6.82 -17.36 -1.26
CA ARG A 41 -5.52 -16.70 -1.07
C ARG A 41 -5.29 -15.76 -2.25
N HIS A 42 -4.87 -14.55 -1.93
CA HIS A 42 -4.53 -13.53 -2.93
C HIS A 42 -3.11 -13.06 -2.67
N ALA A 43 -2.30 -12.97 -3.72
CA ALA A 43 -0.95 -12.42 -3.60
C ALA A 43 -1.02 -10.98 -3.08
N SER A 44 -0.11 -10.62 -2.18
CA SER A 44 -0.09 -9.31 -1.55
C SER A 44 1.34 -8.83 -1.34
N LEU A 45 1.51 -7.50 -1.36
CA LEU A 45 2.74 -6.83 -1.00
C LEU A 45 2.44 -5.92 0.19
N THR A 46 3.21 -6.04 1.26
CA THR A 46 3.03 -5.23 2.46
C THR A 46 4.12 -4.17 2.52
N LEU A 47 3.74 -2.92 2.28
CA LEU A 47 4.61 -1.75 2.35
C LEU A 47 4.40 -1.08 3.72
N ASN A 48 5.32 -1.31 4.66
CA ASN A 48 5.18 -0.82 6.05
C ASN A 48 6.16 0.33 6.40
N GLY A 49 5.66 1.21 7.28
CA GLY A 49 6.40 2.31 7.92
C GLY A 49 6.37 3.61 7.12
N ASP A 50 7.12 4.59 7.61
CA ASP A 50 7.15 5.97 7.09
C ASP A 50 7.73 6.09 5.68
N TRP A 51 8.16 4.98 5.05
CA TRP A 51 8.70 5.01 3.69
C TRP A 51 7.67 5.49 2.67
N LEU A 52 6.39 5.08 2.80
CA LEU A 52 5.36 5.58 1.90
C LEU A 52 5.18 7.08 2.06
N GLU A 53 5.14 7.58 3.29
CA GLU A 53 5.04 9.02 3.58
C GLU A 53 6.25 9.79 3.04
N GLN A 54 7.47 9.27 3.26
CA GLN A 54 8.74 9.80 2.71
C GLN A 54 8.78 9.79 1.18
N ALA A 55 8.14 8.80 0.55
CA ALA A 55 7.99 8.72 -0.90
C ALA A 55 6.88 9.63 -1.44
N GLY A 56 6.19 10.37 -0.56
CA GLY A 56 5.12 11.30 -0.92
C GLY A 56 3.74 10.66 -0.95
N PHE A 57 3.54 9.45 -0.42
CA PHE A 57 2.24 8.78 -0.35
C PHE A 57 1.71 8.78 1.10
N PRO A 58 1.21 9.92 1.63
CA PRO A 58 0.61 9.94 2.95
C PRO A 58 -0.70 9.14 2.99
N THR A 59 -1.12 8.80 4.21
CA THR A 59 -2.38 8.07 4.44
C THR A 59 -3.56 8.82 3.81
N GLY A 60 -4.37 8.10 3.01
CA GLY A 60 -5.54 8.67 2.33
C GLY A 60 -5.26 9.25 0.95
N THR A 61 -4.02 9.23 0.46
CA THR A 61 -3.69 9.64 -0.92
C THR A 61 -4.16 8.60 -1.94
N ALA A 62 -4.86 9.06 -2.97
CA ALA A 62 -5.20 8.25 -4.12
C ALA A 62 -3.95 7.99 -4.97
N VAL A 63 -3.77 6.74 -5.40
CA VAL A 63 -2.61 6.30 -6.18
C VAL A 63 -3.04 5.52 -7.40
N ASN A 64 -2.31 5.71 -8.50
CA ASN A 64 -2.42 4.92 -9.70
C ASN A 64 -1.36 3.82 -9.65
N VAL A 65 -1.78 2.57 -9.89
CA VAL A 65 -0.88 1.42 -9.96
C VAL A 65 -0.90 0.89 -11.38
N SER A 66 0.17 1.14 -12.13
CA SER A 66 0.33 0.58 -13.47
C SER A 66 1.12 -0.73 -13.42
N VAL A 67 0.67 -1.70 -14.21
CA VAL A 67 1.23 -3.05 -14.24
C VAL A 67 1.93 -3.26 -15.58
N MET A 68 3.22 -3.59 -15.52
CA MET A 68 4.02 -4.01 -16.67
C MET A 68 4.62 -5.39 -16.39
N GLN A 69 5.12 -6.07 -17.43
CA GLN A 69 5.77 -7.36 -17.24
C GLN A 69 6.96 -7.24 -16.28
N GLY A 70 6.82 -7.85 -15.09
CA GLY A 70 7.84 -7.84 -14.04
C GLY A 70 7.96 -6.53 -13.24
N LYS A 71 7.08 -5.53 -13.45
CA LYS A 71 7.16 -4.24 -12.76
C LYS A 71 5.78 -3.73 -12.33
N LEU A 72 5.74 -3.13 -11.14
CA LEU A 72 4.61 -2.34 -10.64
C LEU A 72 5.13 -0.92 -10.42
N ILE A 73 4.46 0.05 -11.02
CA ILE A 73 4.78 1.47 -10.86
C ILE A 73 3.61 2.09 -10.09
N ILE A 74 3.94 2.81 -9.02
CA ILE A 74 2.97 3.49 -8.15
C ILE A 74 3.21 4.98 -8.29
N GLU A 75 2.19 5.71 -8.70
CA GLU A 75 2.21 7.15 -8.91
C GLU A 75 1.03 7.77 -8.15
N GLN A 76 1.14 9.04 -7.75
CA GLN A 76 -0.01 9.75 -7.19
C GLN A 76 -1.08 9.91 -8.26
N ALA A 77 -2.34 9.70 -7.90
CA ALA A 77 -3.43 10.07 -8.77
C ALA A 77 -3.49 11.60 -8.83
N ILE A 78 -3.19 12.16 -10.00
CA ILE A 78 -3.44 13.57 -10.29
C ILE A 78 -4.95 13.65 -10.59
N GLU A 79 -5.68 14.35 -9.73
CA GLU A 79 -7.06 14.77 -10.01
C GLU A 79 -7.04 16.07 -10.83
#